data_AF-A0A414QLU6-F1
#
_entry.id   AF-A0A414QLU6-F1
#
_cell.length_a   1.000
_cell.length_b   1.000
_cell.length_c   1.000
_cell.angle_alpha   90.00
_cell.angle_beta   90.00
_cell.angle_gamma   90.00
#
_symmetry.space_group_name_H-M   'P 1'
#
loop_
_entity.id
_entity.type
_entity.pdbx_description
1 polymer ?
#
loop_
_entity_poly.entity_id
_entity_poly.type
_entity_poly.pdbx_seq_one_letter_code
_entity_poly.pdbx_strand_id
1 'polypeptide(L)'
;MGKKRIYVALCLIALAMLGICFFYLKKTGWGMTGDKAWNELLDLDKNVTLEQLEAKGYINVTGCLDEENETISEFIDNAGNRRLAVLRLASNENDDLCAKILLYDKEYNLIQMWTMYPNRQQAAAPGKCFSTDVVSSDKDGVVTVTLKNIQNPTVPTEEILQDEMLYKWKN
;
A
#
# COMPACT_ATOMS: atom_id res chain seq x y z
N MET A 1 48.94 -8.90 6.95
CA MET A 1 47.57 -9.45 6.75
C MET A 1 46.42 -8.53 7.20
N GLY A 2 46.65 -7.47 7.98
CA GLY A 2 45.56 -6.60 8.49
C GLY A 2 44.83 -5.75 7.45
N LYS A 3 45.53 -5.18 6.46
CA LYS A 3 44.93 -4.30 5.44
C LYS A 3 43.86 -5.01 4.60
N LYS A 4 44.10 -6.26 4.15
CA LYS A 4 43.13 -7.05 3.37
C LYS A 4 41.84 -7.34 4.16
N ARG A 5 41.95 -7.62 5.47
CA ARG A 5 40.79 -7.83 6.34
C ARG A 5 39.96 -6.55 6.53
N ILE A 6 40.61 -5.39 6.60
CA ILE A 6 39.94 -4.08 6.68
C ILE A 6 39.16 -3.79 5.39
N TYR A 7 39.76 -4.02 4.22
CA TYR A 7 39.06 -3.83 2.94
C TYR A 7 37.85 -4.76 2.80
N VAL A 8 37.97 -6.02 3.21
CA VAL A 8 36.84 -6.97 3.20
C VAL A 8 35.72 -6.51 4.14
N ALA A 9 36.05 -6.05 5.35
CA ALA A 9 35.05 -5.55 6.30
C ALA A 9 34.33 -4.30 5.77
N LEU A 10 35.05 -3.33 5.21
CA LEU A 10 34.45 -2.13 4.59
C LEU A 10 33.55 -2.50 3.40
N CYS A 11 33.95 -3.49 2.61
CA CYS A 11 33.15 -3.96 1.48
C CYS A 11 31.83 -4.61 1.94
N LEU A 12 31.87 -5.39 3.03
CA LEU A 12 30.66 -5.99 3.61
C LEU A 12 29.71 -4.94 4.20
N ILE A 13 30.23 -3.91 4.89
CA ILE A 13 29.42 -2.80 5.41
C ILE A 13 28.79 -2.02 4.26
N ALA A 14 29.53 -1.73 3.19
CA ALA A 14 29.00 -1.06 2.01
C ALA A 14 27.88 -1.87 1.33
N LEU A 15 28.05 -3.19 1.21
CA LEU A 15 27.01 -4.08 0.67
C LEU A 15 25.77 -4.13 1.57
N ALA A 16 25.95 -4.16 2.90
CA ALA A 16 24.84 -4.09 3.84
C ALA A 16 24.09 -2.75 3.74
N MET A 17 24.80 -1.62 3.65
CA MET A 17 24.19 -0.30 3.46
C MET A 17 23.46 -0.20 2.13
N LEU A 18 24.02 -0.75 1.04
CA LEU A 18 23.35 -0.82 -0.25
C LEU A 18 22.09 -1.69 -0.20
N GLY A 19 22.13 -2.82 0.50
CA GLY A 19 20.97 -3.69 0.73
C GLY A 19 19.86 -2.98 1.50
N ILE A 20 20.19 -2.28 2.58
CA ILE A 20 19.24 -1.48 3.37
C ILE A 20 18.67 -0.34 2.53
N CYS A 21 19.51 0.36 1.77
CA CYS A 21 19.07 1.45 0.90
C CYS A 21 18.13 0.95 -0.21
N PHE A 22 18.42 -0.21 -0.81
CA PHE A 22 17.56 -0.83 -1.81
C PHE A 22 16.22 -1.26 -1.20
N PHE A 23 16.25 -1.83 0.01
CA PHE A 23 15.04 -2.18 0.75
C PHE A 23 14.19 -0.94 1.06
N TYR A 24 14.82 0.16 1.46
CA TYR A 24 14.15 1.45 1.71
C TYR A 24 13.53 2.02 0.42
N LEU A 25 14.26 2.00 -0.70
CA LEU A 25 13.74 2.43 -2.01
C LEU A 25 12.54 1.59 -2.44
N LYS A 26 12.60 0.27 -2.24
CA LYS A 26 11.47 -0.64 -2.51
C LYS A 26 10.27 -0.33 -1.62
N LYS A 27 10.50 -0.02 -0.35
CA LYS A 27 9.44 0.41 0.60
C LYS A 27 8.79 1.72 0.18
N THR A 28 9.56 2.71 -0.27
CA THR A 28 9.03 4.00 -0.75
C THR A 28 8.27 3.91 -2.08
N GLY A 29 8.28 2.74 -2.75
CA GLY A 29 7.68 2.60 -4.07
C GLY A 29 8.39 3.42 -5.15
N TRP A 30 9.70 3.66 -5.01
CA TRP A 30 10.44 4.46 -5.98
C TRP A 30 10.35 3.83 -7.38
N GLY A 31 9.83 4.61 -8.34
CA GLY A 31 9.58 4.13 -9.70
C GLY A 31 8.31 3.28 -9.87
N MET A 32 7.45 3.17 -8.83
CA MET A 32 6.11 2.60 -8.96
C MET A 32 5.23 3.54 -9.79
N THR A 33 4.46 2.96 -10.70
CA THR A 33 3.46 3.64 -11.54
C THR A 33 2.15 2.88 -11.46
N GLY A 34 1.05 3.47 -11.92
CA GLY A 34 -0.24 2.77 -11.97
C GLY A 34 -0.17 1.45 -12.74
N ASP A 35 0.49 1.42 -13.90
CA ASP A 35 0.67 0.18 -14.67
C ASP A 35 1.46 -0.88 -13.92
N LYS A 36 2.48 -0.50 -13.15
CA LYS A 36 3.26 -1.46 -12.34
C LYS A 36 2.46 -2.00 -11.17
N ALA A 37 1.69 -1.14 -10.49
CA ALA A 37 0.77 -1.57 -9.45
C ALA A 37 -0.28 -2.54 -10.01
N TRP A 38 -0.82 -2.23 -11.19
CA TRP A 38 -1.76 -3.08 -11.88
C TRP A 38 -1.17 -4.44 -12.26
N ASN A 39 0.01 -4.45 -12.89
CA ASN A 39 0.69 -5.70 -13.25
C ASN A 39 1.08 -6.54 -12.03
N GLU A 40 1.49 -5.93 -10.91
CA GLU A 40 1.78 -6.66 -9.68
C GLU A 40 0.56 -7.44 -9.17
N LEU A 41 -0.64 -6.84 -9.27
CA LEU A 41 -1.90 -7.50 -8.91
C LEU A 41 -2.31 -8.59 -9.92
N LEU A 42 -2.09 -8.36 -11.21
CA LEU A 42 -2.36 -9.34 -12.27
C LEU A 42 -1.48 -10.60 -12.14
N ASP A 43 -0.24 -10.44 -11.67
CA ASP A 43 0.73 -11.52 -11.50
C ASP A 43 0.48 -12.37 -10.23
N LEU A 44 -0.55 -12.06 -9.44
CA LEU A 44 -0.89 -12.85 -8.26
C LEU A 44 -1.45 -14.22 -8.63
N ASP A 45 -0.87 -15.27 -8.01
CA ASP A 45 -1.35 -16.64 -8.18
C ASP A 45 -2.81 -16.74 -7.69
N LYS A 46 -3.64 -17.48 -8.45
CA LYS A 46 -5.06 -17.69 -8.07
C LYS A 46 -5.25 -18.44 -6.76
N ASN A 47 -4.21 -19.10 -6.25
CA ASN A 47 -4.22 -19.81 -4.97
C ASN A 47 -3.35 -19.09 -3.93
N VAL A 48 -2.95 -17.83 -4.18
CA VAL A 48 -2.18 -17.05 -3.21
C VAL A 48 -2.94 -16.97 -1.89
N THR A 49 -2.22 -17.15 -0.78
CA THR A 49 -2.78 -17.04 0.57
C THR A 49 -2.51 -15.67 1.17
N LEU A 50 -3.22 -15.35 2.25
CA LEU A 50 -2.99 -14.11 3.00
C LEU A 50 -1.54 -14.04 3.52
N GLU A 51 -1.02 -15.13 4.06
CA GLU A 51 0.36 -15.21 4.58
C GLU A 51 1.40 -14.99 3.47
N GLN A 52 1.11 -15.45 2.25
CA GLN A 52 1.98 -15.22 1.10
C GLN A 52 1.94 -13.77 0.63
N LEU A 53 0.80 -13.08 0.74
CA LEU A 53 0.71 -11.65 0.49
C LEU A 53 1.47 -10.85 1.56
N GLU A 54 1.34 -11.23 2.83
CA GLU A 54 2.12 -10.63 3.93
C GLU A 54 3.63 -10.80 3.71
N ALA A 55 4.07 -11.98 3.28
CA ALA A 55 5.48 -12.22 2.91
C ALA A 55 5.95 -11.37 1.72
N LYS A 56 5.02 -10.93 0.85
CA LYS A 56 5.28 -9.98 -0.25
C LYS A 56 5.22 -8.51 0.19
N GLY A 57 4.86 -8.23 1.44
CA GLY A 57 4.79 -6.89 2.01
C GLY A 57 3.40 -6.26 1.96
N TYR A 58 2.34 -7.05 1.76
CA TYR A 58 0.97 -6.59 1.95
C TYR A 58 0.65 -6.57 3.44
N ILE A 59 0.00 -5.51 3.91
CA ILE A 59 -0.44 -5.41 5.29
C ILE A 59 -1.82 -6.04 5.38
N ASN A 60 -1.95 -7.04 6.25
CA ASN A 60 -3.23 -7.64 6.55
C ASN A 60 -4.07 -6.70 7.38
N VAL A 61 -5.14 -6.18 6.78
CA VAL A 61 -6.11 -5.29 7.42
C VAL A 61 -7.46 -5.99 7.60
N THR A 62 -7.44 -7.32 7.70
CA THR A 62 -8.63 -8.10 8.02
C THR A 62 -9.11 -7.77 9.43
N GLY A 63 -10.26 -7.11 9.53
CA GLY A 63 -10.89 -6.82 10.82
C GLY A 63 -10.34 -5.57 11.52
N CYS A 64 -10.14 -5.65 12.83
CA CYS A 64 -9.63 -4.56 13.66
C CYS A 64 -8.25 -4.93 14.18
N LEU A 65 -7.25 -4.08 13.94
CA LEU A 65 -5.90 -4.27 14.44
C LEU A 65 -5.83 -3.98 15.93
N ASP A 66 -4.84 -4.56 16.60
CA ASP A 66 -4.62 -4.31 18.03
C ASP A 66 -3.97 -2.94 18.29
N GLU A 67 -3.24 -2.40 17.31
CA GLU A 67 -2.55 -1.10 17.40
C GLU A 67 -2.52 -0.39 16.05
N GLU A 68 -2.14 0.89 16.06
CA GLU A 68 -1.95 1.69 14.86
C GLU A 68 -0.82 1.10 14.00
N ASN A 69 -1.04 0.97 12.69
CA ASN A 69 -0.02 0.47 11.79
C ASN A 69 0.86 1.61 11.25
N GLU A 70 2.10 1.67 11.71
CA GLU A 70 3.06 2.72 11.32
C GLU A 70 3.28 2.84 9.80
N THR A 71 3.18 1.74 9.04
CA THR A 71 3.38 1.78 7.59
C THR A 71 2.17 2.41 6.88
N ILE A 72 0.96 2.20 7.40
CA ILE A 72 -0.24 2.85 6.87
C ILE A 72 -0.20 4.35 7.22
N SER A 73 0.17 4.71 8.46
CA SER A 73 0.32 6.10 8.87
C SER A 73 1.41 6.82 8.06
N GLU A 74 2.56 6.18 7.83
CA GLU A 74 3.63 6.70 6.97
C GLU A 74 3.16 6.93 5.52
N PHE A 75 2.31 6.05 4.98
CA PHE A 75 1.72 6.25 3.66
C PHE A 75 0.83 7.50 3.63
N ILE A 76 -0.06 7.66 4.62
CA ILE A 76 -0.97 8.80 4.75
C ILE A 76 -0.18 10.11 4.85
N ASP A 77 0.81 10.15 5.74
CA ASP A 77 1.68 11.31 5.94
C ASP A 77 2.44 11.66 4.67
N ASN A 78 2.99 10.67 3.97
CA ASN A 78 3.71 10.92 2.73
C ASN A 78 2.77 11.46 1.63
N ALA A 79 1.58 10.87 1.45
CA ALA A 79 0.59 11.35 0.49
C ALA A 79 0.14 12.79 0.81
N GLY A 80 -0.18 13.09 2.07
CA GLY A 80 -0.53 14.43 2.54
C GLY A 80 0.59 15.47 2.35
N ASN A 81 1.85 15.04 2.47
CA ASN A 81 3.04 15.86 2.23
C ASN A 81 3.54 15.85 0.77
N ARG A 82 2.75 15.30 -0.17
CA ARG A 82 3.07 15.22 -1.60
C ARG A 82 4.37 14.48 -1.92
N ARG A 83 4.69 13.47 -1.12
CA ARG A 83 5.81 12.55 -1.29
C ARG A 83 5.32 11.27 -1.93
N LEU A 84 6.18 10.63 -2.72
CA LEU A 84 5.88 9.32 -3.31
C LEU A 84 5.53 8.34 -2.19
N ALA A 85 4.40 7.66 -2.36
CA ALA A 85 3.87 6.74 -1.36
C ALA A 85 3.15 5.59 -2.07
N VAL A 86 3.42 4.36 -1.63
CA VAL A 86 2.74 3.15 -2.08
C VAL A 86 2.37 2.31 -0.88
N LEU A 87 1.15 1.80 -0.86
CA LEU A 87 0.66 0.92 0.18
C LEU A 87 0.09 -0.34 -0.45
N ARG A 88 0.39 -1.49 0.16
CA ARG A 88 -0.12 -2.80 -0.24
C ARG A 88 -0.96 -3.32 0.91
N LEU A 89 -2.23 -3.61 0.66
CA LEU A 89 -3.15 -4.10 1.67
C LEU A 89 -3.75 -5.43 1.24
N ALA A 90 -3.90 -6.34 2.18
CA ALA A 90 -4.63 -7.57 2.00
C ALA A 90 -5.75 -7.67 3.03
N SER A 91 -6.91 -8.17 2.62
CA SER A 91 -8.05 -8.37 3.52
C SER A 91 -8.91 -9.53 3.06
N ASN A 92 -9.61 -10.17 3.98
CA ASN A 92 -10.73 -11.05 3.65
C ASN A 92 -12.04 -10.27 3.70
N GLU A 93 -12.68 -10.09 2.54
CA GLU A 93 -13.98 -9.43 2.37
C GLU A 93 -15.01 -10.49 1.97
N ASN A 94 -15.98 -10.78 2.85
CA ASN A 94 -17.02 -11.80 2.59
C ASN A 94 -16.45 -13.16 2.14
N ASP A 95 -15.44 -13.65 2.86
CA ASP A 95 -14.69 -14.90 2.59
C ASP A 95 -13.81 -14.88 1.32
N ASP A 96 -13.72 -13.75 0.62
CA ASP A 96 -12.79 -13.59 -0.51
C ASP A 96 -11.53 -12.84 -0.11
N LEU A 97 -10.37 -13.42 -0.45
CA LEU A 97 -9.11 -12.71 -0.35
C LEU A 97 -9.10 -11.56 -1.37
N CYS A 98 -8.80 -10.37 -0.86
CA CYS A 98 -8.74 -9.12 -1.58
C CYS A 98 -7.33 -8.54 -1.42
N ALA A 99 -6.68 -8.21 -2.53
CA ALA A 99 -5.39 -7.53 -2.57
C ALA A 99 -5.58 -6.15 -3.19
N LYS A 100 -5.09 -5.12 -2.49
CA LYS A 100 -5.19 -3.72 -2.90
C LYS A 100 -3.80 -3.09 -2.96
N ILE A 101 -3.57 -2.27 -3.98
CA ILE A 101 -2.41 -1.37 -4.02
C ILE A 101 -2.93 0.05 -4.11
N LEU A 102 -2.47 0.90 -3.21
CA LEU A 102 -2.70 2.34 -3.22
C LEU A 102 -1.42 3.06 -3.61
N LEU A 103 -1.53 4.05 -4.50
CA LEU A 103 -0.41 4.86 -4.99
C LEU A 103 -0.77 6.33 -4.90
N TYR A 104 0.08 7.14 -4.28
CA TYR A 104 -0.04 8.59 -4.40
C TYR A 104 0.42 9.06 -5.78
N ASP A 105 -0.49 9.70 -6.50
CA ASP A 105 -0.26 10.36 -7.78
C ASP A 105 0.07 11.85 -7.54
N LYS A 106 1.30 12.23 -7.88
CA LYS A 106 1.78 13.60 -7.72
C LYS A 106 1.22 14.57 -8.77
N GLU A 107 0.91 14.09 -9.97
CA GLU A 107 0.41 14.92 -11.07
C GLU A 107 -0.99 15.45 -10.74
N TYR A 108 -1.87 14.56 -10.28
CA TYR A 108 -3.24 14.90 -9.92
C TYR A 108 -3.45 15.18 -8.43
N ASN A 109 -2.41 14.99 -7.60
CA ASN A 109 -2.45 15.14 -6.15
C ASN A 109 -3.60 14.35 -5.50
N LEU A 110 -3.64 13.05 -5.79
CA LEU A 110 -4.66 12.12 -5.31
C LEU A 110 -4.06 10.75 -5.02
N ILE A 111 -4.81 9.87 -4.36
CA ILE A 111 -4.45 8.47 -4.18
C ILE A 111 -5.25 7.63 -5.17
N GLN A 112 -4.56 6.87 -6.02
CA GLN A 112 -5.20 5.85 -6.87
C GLN A 112 -5.19 4.51 -6.15
N MET A 113 -6.22 3.70 -6.36
CA MET A 113 -6.30 2.33 -5.84
C MET A 113 -6.65 1.34 -6.94
N TRP A 114 -5.98 0.19 -6.89
CA TRP A 114 -6.34 -0.99 -7.65
C TRP A 114 -6.68 -2.13 -6.70
N THR A 115 -7.72 -2.88 -7.04
CA THR A 115 -8.18 -4.03 -6.26
C THR A 115 -8.21 -5.27 -7.15
N MET A 116 -7.75 -6.39 -6.60
CA MET A 116 -7.82 -7.71 -7.21
C MET A 116 -8.36 -8.70 -6.19
N TYR A 117 -9.25 -9.57 -6.63
CA TYR A 117 -9.65 -10.78 -5.92
C TYR A 117 -8.88 -11.95 -6.53
N PRO A 118 -7.70 -12.35 -5.98
CA PRO A 118 -6.81 -13.27 -6.67
C PRO A 118 -7.43 -14.64 -6.91
N ASN A 119 -8.21 -15.16 -5.94
CA ASN A 119 -8.88 -16.46 -6.07
C ASN A 119 -9.96 -16.51 -7.14
N ARG A 120 -10.50 -15.34 -7.51
CA ARG A 120 -11.46 -15.18 -8.61
C ARG A 120 -10.80 -14.71 -9.90
N GLN A 121 -9.52 -14.33 -9.85
CA GLN A 121 -8.80 -13.66 -10.93
C GLN A 121 -9.61 -12.47 -11.48
N GLN A 122 -10.18 -11.69 -10.56
CA GLN A 122 -11.12 -10.63 -10.89
C GLN A 122 -10.61 -9.28 -10.39
N ALA A 123 -10.42 -8.37 -11.35
CA ALA A 123 -10.22 -6.95 -11.12
C ALA A 123 -11.47 -6.30 -10.51
N ALA A 124 -11.27 -5.41 -9.55
CA ALA A 124 -12.35 -4.55 -9.05
C ALA A 124 -11.91 -3.09 -8.99
N ALA A 125 -12.87 -2.23 -9.30
CA ALA A 125 -12.76 -0.78 -9.20
C ALA A 125 -11.48 -0.17 -9.82
N PRO A 126 -11.11 -0.50 -11.07
CA PRO A 126 -10.00 0.18 -11.73
C PRO A 126 -10.31 1.67 -11.84
N GLY A 127 -9.51 2.50 -11.17
CA GLY A 127 -9.63 3.95 -11.26
C GLY A 127 -10.33 4.65 -10.09
N LYS A 128 -10.64 3.98 -8.97
CA LYS A 128 -11.02 4.67 -7.73
C LYS A 128 -9.91 5.63 -7.31
N CYS A 129 -10.26 6.90 -7.16
CA CYS A 129 -9.37 7.96 -6.72
C CYS A 129 -9.84 8.49 -5.37
N PHE A 130 -8.89 8.88 -4.52
CA PHE A 130 -9.17 9.42 -3.20
C PHE A 130 -8.43 10.73 -2.95
N SER A 131 -9.03 11.58 -2.12
CA SER A 131 -8.33 12.74 -1.58
C SER A 131 -7.12 12.28 -0.76
N THR A 132 -6.09 13.13 -0.69
CA THR A 132 -5.02 12.99 0.29
C THR A 132 -5.48 13.35 1.71
N ASP A 133 -6.65 13.97 1.84
CA ASP A 133 -7.28 14.22 3.13
C ASP A 133 -7.88 12.93 3.67
N VAL A 134 -7.41 12.51 4.83
CA VAL A 134 -7.87 11.30 5.50
C VAL A 134 -8.80 11.66 6.66
N VAL A 135 -9.90 10.92 6.76
CA VAL A 135 -10.86 11.09 7.86
C VAL A 135 -10.67 9.95 8.85
N SER A 136 -10.30 10.30 10.08
CA SER A 136 -10.27 9.37 11.21
C SER A 136 -11.45 9.62 12.15
N SER A 137 -12.04 8.55 12.68
CA SER A 137 -13.03 8.64 13.76
C SER A 137 -12.75 7.63 14.85
N ASP A 138 -12.83 8.05 16.11
CA ASP A 138 -12.79 7.17 17.28
C ASP A 138 -14.22 6.91 17.75
N LYS A 139 -14.61 5.63 17.80
CA LYS A 139 -15.89 5.18 18.36
C LYS A 139 -15.62 3.98 19.26
N ASP A 140 -16.00 4.11 20.53
CA ASP A 140 -15.86 3.04 21.53
C ASP A 140 -14.43 2.48 21.64
N GLY A 141 -13.41 3.36 21.50
CA GLY A 141 -12.00 2.97 21.54
C GLY A 141 -11.52 2.28 20.26
N VAL A 142 -12.28 2.34 19.17
CA VAL A 142 -11.87 1.85 17.85
C VAL A 142 -11.69 3.05 16.93
N VAL A 143 -10.45 3.29 16.52
CA VAL A 143 -10.12 4.31 15.52
C VAL A 143 -10.30 3.70 14.14
N THR A 144 -11.15 4.30 13.32
CA THR A 144 -11.37 3.92 11.92
C THR A 144 -10.84 5.01 11.01
N VAL A 145 -10.06 4.61 10.01
CA VAL A 145 -9.46 5.50 9.02
C VAL A 145 -10.14 5.27 7.67
N THR A 146 -10.62 6.35 7.07
CA THR A 146 -11.38 6.35 5.83
C THR A 146 -10.75 7.30 4.80
N LEU A 147 -10.61 6.82 3.58
CA LEU A 147 -10.24 7.60 2.41
C LEU A 147 -11.50 8.14 1.73
N LYS A 148 -11.53 9.46 1.53
CA LYS A 148 -12.63 10.13 0.86
C LYS A 148 -12.53 9.94 -0.65
N ASN A 149 -13.52 9.29 -1.24
CA ASN A 149 -13.54 9.02 -2.68
C ASN A 149 -13.81 10.32 -3.45
N ILE A 150 -13.09 10.49 -4.56
CA ILE A 150 -13.19 11.64 -5.46
C ILE A 150 -13.29 11.16 -6.91
N GLN A 151 -13.91 11.98 -7.75
CA GLN A 151 -14.00 11.70 -9.18
C GLN A 151 -12.60 11.50 -9.77
N ASN A 152 -12.42 10.44 -10.55
CA ASN A 152 -11.20 10.25 -11.31
C ASN A 152 -11.12 11.33 -12.40
N PRO A 153 -10.10 12.22 -12.39
CA PRO A 153 -10.01 13.32 -13.35
C PRO A 153 -9.74 12.87 -14.78
N THR A 154 -9.35 11.60 -14.98
CA THR A 154 -9.08 11.02 -16.30
C THR A 154 -10.28 10.33 -16.93
N VAL A 155 -11.38 10.15 -16.18
CA VAL A 155 -12.59 9.48 -16.64
C VAL A 155 -13.73 10.50 -16.74
N PRO A 156 -14.38 10.64 -17.92
CA PRO A 156 -15.38 11.69 -18.16
C PRO A 156 -16.75 11.41 -17.53
N THR A 157 -16.97 10.23 -16.96
CA THR A 157 -18.28 9.79 -16.45
C THR A 157 -18.38 10.05 -14.95
N GLU A 158 -19.47 10.69 -14.50
CA GLU A 158 -19.77 10.81 -13.07
C GLU A 158 -20.02 9.43 -12.46
N GLU A 159 -19.28 9.11 -11.38
CA GLU A 159 -19.43 7.87 -10.64
C GLU A 159 -20.14 8.11 -9.30
N ILE A 160 -20.86 7.07 -8.83
CA ILE A 160 -21.35 7.08 -7.45
C ILE A 160 -20.13 6.88 -6.54
N LEU A 161 -19.71 7.96 -5.89
CA LEU A 161 -18.56 7.96 -5.00
C LEU A 161 -18.90 7.28 -3.68
N GLN A 162 -18.16 6.22 -3.36
CA GLN A 162 -18.22 5.56 -2.07
C GLN A 162 -16.83 5.61 -1.42
N ASP A 163 -16.76 6.23 -0.24
CA ASP A 163 -15.57 6.28 0.59
C ASP A 163 -15.08 4.88 0.96
N GLU A 164 -13.76 4.75 1.13
CA GLU A 164 -13.11 3.47 1.40
C GLU A 164 -12.56 3.46 2.82
N MET A 165 -13.02 2.52 3.66
CA MET A 165 -12.38 2.27 4.94
C MET A 165 -11.00 1.63 4.67
N LEU A 166 -9.94 2.33 5.05
CA LEU A 166 -8.57 1.88 4.83
C LEU A 166 -8.17 0.80 5.84
N TYR A 167 -8.38 1.07 7.12
CA TYR A 167 -8.17 0.14 8.25
C TYR A 167 -8.78 0.70 9.53
N LYS A 168 -8.75 -0.09 10.60
CA LYS A 168 -9.13 0.34 11.95
C LYS A 168 -8.31 -0.39 13.00
N TRP A 169 -8.11 0.24 14.16
CA TRP A 169 -7.40 -0.36 15.30
C TRP A 169 -8.04 0.02 16.64
N LYS A 170 -7.67 -0.71 17.70
CA LYS A 170 -8.07 -0.41 19.08
C LYS A 170 -7.09 0.55 19.73
N ASN A 171 -7.63 1.62 20.32
CA ASN A 171 -6.91 2.61 21.12
C ASN A 171 -6.76 2.14 22.58
#